data_AF-A0A2S5DQ64-F1
#
_entry.id   AF-A0A2S5DQ64-F1
#
_cell.length_a   1.000
_cell.length_b   1.000
_cell.length_c   1.000
_cell.angle_alpha   90.00
_cell.angle_beta   90.00
_cell.angle_gamma   90.00
#
_symmetry.space_group_name_H-M   'P 1'
#
loop_
_entity.id
_entity.type
_entity.pdbx_description
1 polymer ?
#
loop_
_entity_poly.entity_id
_entity_poly.type
_entity_poly.pdbx_seq_one_letter_code
_entity_poly.pdbx_strand_id
1 'polypeptide(L)'
;MRTRIIPMKSIVLKLAALVLLASNASVAVAETPAPESVRLANGHEIEWVRPGLFEVDAARHRKSALIVPAALRHALRDASSVAFPSDRPKRIDGKDYLLVVINRSSSSRPTGYCGAGEEGVLYVLELHGAHALPRFSLPVQSCLDTVSLDTDGGAQSPYLAIAWRDDPVGIDIRWEFLSHGDATHRVYRFVDGTFVETEIPQ
;
A
#
# COMPACT_ATOMS: atom_id res chain seq x y z
N MET A 1 35.61 -30.68 65.71
CA MET A 1 37.08 -30.80 65.66
C MET A 1 37.44 -31.49 64.33
N ARG A 2 38.26 -30.81 63.52
CA ARG A 2 39.10 -31.32 62.40
C ARG A 2 38.47 -32.08 61.22
N THR A 3 38.37 -31.44 60.05
CA THR A 3 39.23 -31.56 58.84
C THR A 3 39.10 -32.92 58.13
N ARG A 4 38.39 -33.04 56.99
CA ARG A 4 38.74 -32.67 55.59
C ARG A 4 39.56 -33.77 54.86
N ILE A 5 39.20 -33.96 53.60
CA ILE A 5 40.02 -34.36 52.42
C ILE A 5 39.75 -35.76 51.83
N ILE A 6 39.37 -35.70 50.54
CA ILE A 6 39.13 -36.72 49.51
C ILE A 6 40.46 -37.20 48.90
N PRO A 7 40.52 -38.39 48.27
CA PRO A 7 40.96 -38.47 46.87
C PRO A 7 40.07 -39.42 46.03
N MET A 8 39.57 -39.03 44.84
CA MET A 8 40.17 -39.17 43.49
C MET A 8 40.65 -40.61 43.21
N LYS A 9 40.31 -41.35 42.13
CA LYS A 9 40.00 -40.99 40.72
C LYS A 9 39.71 -42.30 39.94
N SER A 10 38.80 -42.33 38.95
CA SER A 10 38.91 -43.04 37.64
C SER A 10 37.55 -42.97 36.92
N ILE A 11 37.34 -42.16 35.89
CA ILE A 11 37.77 -42.28 34.48
C ILE A 11 36.89 -43.25 33.65
N VAL A 12 36.31 -42.68 32.58
CA VAL A 12 35.62 -43.23 31.39
C VAL A 12 34.13 -43.60 31.50
N LEU A 13 33.26 -42.76 30.91
CA LEU A 13 32.55 -43.14 29.66
C LEU A 13 31.92 -41.90 28.99
N LYS A 14 32.29 -41.70 27.73
CA LYS A 14 31.71 -40.71 26.81
C LYS A 14 30.25 -41.07 26.56
N LEU A 15 29.34 -40.09 26.61
CA LEU A 15 28.18 -40.08 25.72
C LEU A 15 27.88 -38.63 25.33
N ALA A 16 28.03 -38.36 24.04
CA ALA A 16 27.65 -37.11 23.43
C ALA A 16 26.11 -37.03 23.40
N ALA A 17 25.55 -35.95 23.94
CA ALA A 17 24.17 -35.57 23.69
C ALA A 17 24.19 -34.28 22.87
N LEU A 18 24.34 -34.44 21.56
CA LEU A 18 24.06 -33.39 20.59
C LEU A 18 22.54 -33.38 20.40
N VAL A 19 21.81 -32.63 21.23
CA VAL A 19 20.39 -32.38 20.97
C VAL A 19 20.35 -31.34 19.86
N LEU A 20 19.92 -31.76 18.67
CA LEU A 20 19.59 -30.84 17.58
C LEU A 20 18.54 -29.85 18.09
N LEU A 21 18.95 -28.60 18.26
CA LEU A 21 18.04 -27.47 18.19
C LEU A 21 17.56 -27.42 16.74
N ALA A 22 16.41 -28.03 16.46
CA ALA A 22 15.64 -27.68 15.28
C ALA A 22 15.20 -26.22 15.47
N SER A 23 16.00 -25.30 14.95
CA SER A 23 15.57 -23.93 14.77
C SER A 23 14.38 -23.99 13.82
N ASN A 24 13.17 -23.92 14.36
CA ASN A 24 11.99 -23.52 13.61
C ASN A 24 12.22 -22.06 13.21
N ALA A 25 13.03 -21.84 12.18
CA ALA A 25 13.03 -20.57 11.47
C ALA A 25 11.67 -20.52 10.79
N SER A 26 10.69 -19.94 11.49
CA SER A 26 9.50 -19.42 10.84
C SER A 26 10.01 -18.48 9.77
N VAL A 27 9.94 -18.90 8.51
CA VAL A 27 10.15 -18.01 7.38
C VAL A 27 8.97 -17.06 7.43
N ALA A 28 9.14 -15.94 8.13
CA ALA A 28 8.23 -14.82 8.02
C ALA A 28 8.29 -14.42 6.55
N VAL A 29 7.25 -14.76 5.78
CA VAL A 29 7.08 -14.22 4.44
C VAL A 29 6.97 -12.72 4.65
N ALA A 30 7.97 -11.97 4.20
CA ALA A 30 7.94 -10.53 4.30
C ALA A 30 6.79 -10.04 3.42
N GLU A 31 5.73 -9.54 4.04
CA GLU A 31 4.65 -8.86 3.33
C GLU A 31 5.25 -7.73 2.51
N THR A 32 4.95 -7.67 1.22
CA THR A 32 5.44 -6.57 0.38
C THR A 32 4.60 -5.32 0.66
N PRO A 33 5.15 -4.26 1.27
CA PRO A 33 4.36 -3.08 1.61
C PRO A 33 4.06 -2.26 0.36
N ALA A 34 3.02 -1.41 0.44
CA ALA A 34 2.82 -0.36 -0.53
C ALA A 34 3.91 0.73 -0.36
N PRO A 35 4.30 1.43 -1.43
CA PRO A 35 5.16 2.60 -1.36
C PRO A 35 4.71 3.64 -0.32
N GLU A 36 5.67 4.19 0.43
CA GLU A 36 5.43 5.28 1.41
C GLU A 36 5.44 6.67 0.76
N SER A 37 6.05 6.80 -0.41
CA SER A 37 6.20 8.04 -1.17
C SER A 37 6.15 7.78 -2.68
N VAL A 38 5.99 8.85 -3.46
CA VAL A 38 6.11 8.82 -4.92
C VAL A 38 7.31 9.65 -5.35
N ARG A 39 8.31 9.04 -6.00
CA ARG A 39 9.48 9.72 -6.53
C ARG A 39 9.16 10.38 -7.86
N LEU A 40 9.30 11.70 -7.91
CA LEU A 40 9.17 12.51 -9.11
C LEU A 40 10.45 12.50 -9.94
N ALA A 41 10.34 12.79 -11.24
CA ALA A 41 11.48 12.81 -12.16
C ALA A 41 12.56 13.85 -11.81
N ASN A 42 12.21 14.91 -11.08
CA ASN A 42 13.13 15.92 -10.57
C ASN A 42 13.88 15.48 -9.30
N GLY A 43 13.65 14.25 -8.82
CA GLY A 43 14.25 13.69 -7.61
C GLY A 43 13.47 13.99 -6.32
N HIS A 44 12.46 14.88 -6.38
CA HIS A 44 11.60 15.17 -5.24
C HIS A 44 10.65 13.99 -4.95
N GLU A 45 10.06 13.99 -3.77
CA GLU A 45 9.07 12.99 -3.35
C GLU A 45 7.74 13.62 -3.01
N ILE A 46 6.65 12.93 -3.37
CA ILE A 46 5.35 13.21 -2.80
C ILE A 46 5.12 12.25 -1.64
N GLU A 47 4.84 12.81 -0.47
CA GLU A 47 4.54 12.08 0.76
C GLU A 47 3.19 12.55 1.32
N TRP A 48 2.52 11.68 2.07
CA TRP A 48 1.43 12.10 2.94
C TRP A 48 1.93 12.31 4.36
N VAL A 49 1.66 13.50 4.91
CA VAL A 49 1.79 13.78 6.33
C VAL A 49 0.51 14.46 6.75
N ARG A 50 -0.21 13.89 7.72
CA ARG A 50 -1.49 14.47 8.15
C ARG A 50 -1.31 15.98 8.42
N PRO A 51 -2.15 16.87 7.83
CA PRO A 51 -3.40 16.58 7.13
C PRO A 51 -3.35 16.64 5.59
N GLY A 52 -2.20 16.51 4.94
CA GLY A 52 -2.09 16.76 3.49
C GLY A 52 -0.95 16.04 2.77
N LEU A 53 -0.89 16.27 1.45
CA LEU A 53 0.20 15.82 0.60
C LEU A 53 1.28 16.89 0.51
N PHE A 54 2.53 16.47 0.50
CA PHE A 54 3.69 17.35 0.47
C PHE A 54 4.68 16.90 -0.57
N GLU A 55 5.24 17.87 -1.30
CA GLU A 55 6.46 17.69 -2.08
C GLU A 55 7.69 17.93 -1.21
N VAL A 56 8.62 16.97 -1.21
CA VAL A 56 9.84 16.97 -0.42
C VAL A 56 11.05 17.00 -1.35
N ASP A 57 11.84 18.05 -1.25
CA ASP A 57 13.18 18.17 -1.82
C ASP A 57 14.19 17.87 -0.70
N ALA A 58 14.57 16.59 -0.59
CA ALA A 58 15.50 16.13 0.42
C ALA A 58 16.89 16.77 0.28
N ALA A 59 17.32 17.05 -0.95
CA ALA A 59 18.63 17.64 -1.23
C ALA A 59 18.74 19.08 -0.71
N ARG A 60 17.63 19.84 -0.72
CA ARG A 60 17.56 21.21 -0.18
C ARG A 60 16.86 21.30 1.17
N HIS A 61 16.48 20.18 1.78
CA HIS A 61 15.69 20.11 3.01
C HIS A 61 14.41 20.97 2.96
N ARG A 62 13.73 21.01 1.81
CA ARG A 62 12.49 21.77 1.63
C ARG A 62 11.30 20.83 1.59
N LYS A 63 10.22 21.24 2.27
CA LYS A 63 8.93 20.57 2.25
C LYS A 63 7.84 21.58 1.94
N SER A 64 7.06 21.35 0.89
CA SER A 64 6.00 22.26 0.44
C SER A 64 4.68 21.51 0.32
N ALA A 65 3.61 22.05 0.89
CA ALA A 65 2.30 21.43 0.78
C ALA A 65 1.77 21.55 -0.66
N LEU A 66 1.18 20.46 -1.18
CA LEU A 66 0.46 20.49 -2.44
C LEU A 66 -0.88 21.23 -2.27
N ILE A 67 -1.24 22.02 -3.26
CA ILE A 67 -2.50 22.73 -3.35
C ILE A 67 -3.53 21.79 -3.98
N VAL A 68 -4.49 21.36 -3.16
CA VAL A 68 -5.60 20.48 -3.56
C VAL A 68 -6.95 21.20 -3.45
N PRO A 69 -7.96 20.80 -4.27
CA PRO A 69 -9.33 21.28 -4.12
C PRO A 69 -9.93 21.01 -2.74
N ALA A 70 -10.94 21.79 -2.35
CA ALA A 70 -11.53 21.74 -1.01
C ALA A 70 -12.03 20.33 -0.62
N ALA A 71 -12.67 19.61 -1.54
CA ALA A 71 -13.16 18.25 -1.29
C ALA A 71 -12.02 17.27 -0.95
N LEU A 72 -10.96 17.26 -1.77
CA LEU A 72 -9.79 16.40 -1.52
C LEU A 72 -9.05 16.79 -0.24
N ARG A 73 -8.98 18.08 0.08
CA ARG A 73 -8.40 18.58 1.34
C ARG A 73 -9.14 18.07 2.56
N HIS A 74 -10.46 17.99 2.49
CA HIS A 74 -11.28 17.44 3.56
C HIS A 74 -11.04 15.93 3.71
N ALA A 75 -11.03 15.20 2.59
CA ALA A 75 -10.72 13.77 2.58
C ALA A 75 -9.34 13.46 3.20
N LEU A 76 -8.30 14.20 2.84
CA LEU A 76 -6.94 14.03 3.39
C LEU A 76 -6.83 14.37 4.88
N ARG A 77 -7.62 15.34 5.36
CA ARG A 77 -7.65 15.73 6.77
C ARG A 77 -8.28 14.64 7.64
N ASP A 78 -9.38 14.08 7.15
CA ASP A 78 -10.20 13.11 7.86
C ASP A 78 -9.73 11.67 7.63
N ALA A 79 -8.76 11.48 6.74
CA ALA A 79 -8.17 10.18 6.45
C ALA A 79 -7.70 9.48 7.72
N SER A 80 -7.96 8.19 7.85
CA SER A 80 -7.30 7.32 8.84
C SER A 80 -5.90 6.96 8.36
N SER A 81 -5.76 6.65 7.08
CA SER A 81 -4.49 6.35 6.40
C SER A 81 -4.52 6.83 4.94
N VAL A 82 -3.34 6.96 4.33
CA VAL A 82 -3.18 7.20 2.88
C VAL A 82 -2.12 6.23 2.38
N ALA A 83 -2.36 5.64 1.21
CA ALA A 83 -1.43 4.74 0.54
C ALA A 83 -1.15 5.19 -0.89
N PHE A 84 0.05 4.86 -1.38
CA PHE A 84 0.45 5.06 -2.77
C PHE A 84 0.55 3.69 -3.45
N PRO A 85 -0.34 3.37 -4.40
CA PRO A 85 -0.24 2.13 -5.19
C PRO A 85 1.04 2.00 -6.03
N SER A 86 1.70 3.12 -6.34
CA SER A 86 2.92 3.15 -7.13
C SER A 86 3.91 4.15 -6.55
N ASP A 87 5.20 3.81 -6.60
CA ASP A 87 6.31 4.65 -6.16
C ASP A 87 6.69 5.71 -7.21
N ARG A 88 6.04 5.71 -8.37
CA ARG A 88 6.33 6.61 -9.49
C ARG A 88 5.06 7.18 -10.11
N PRO A 89 5.13 8.42 -10.63
CA PRO A 89 4.04 8.96 -11.42
C PRO A 89 3.97 8.26 -12.78
N LYS A 90 2.79 8.31 -13.39
CA LYS A 90 2.62 7.98 -14.81
C LYS A 90 2.60 9.27 -15.62
N ARG A 91 3.48 9.36 -16.61
CA ARG A 91 3.49 10.45 -17.58
C ARG A 91 2.52 10.13 -18.72
N ILE A 92 1.49 10.96 -18.90
CA ILE A 92 0.50 10.85 -19.98
C ILE A 92 0.34 12.22 -20.61
N ASP A 93 0.47 12.33 -21.93
CA ASP A 93 0.35 13.60 -22.67
C ASP A 93 1.18 14.76 -22.07
N GLY A 94 2.40 14.43 -21.62
CA GLY A 94 3.33 15.41 -21.03
C GLY A 94 3.07 15.76 -19.56
N LYS A 95 2.02 15.24 -18.94
CA LYS A 95 1.63 15.53 -17.55
C LYS A 95 1.86 14.34 -16.61
N ASP A 96 2.24 14.61 -15.36
CA ASP A 96 2.40 13.58 -14.34
C ASP A 96 1.10 13.31 -13.61
N TYR A 97 0.78 12.02 -13.45
CA TYR A 97 -0.37 11.53 -12.71
C TYR A 97 0.09 10.66 -11.54
N LEU A 98 -0.54 10.82 -10.38
CA LEU A 98 -0.31 10.04 -9.16
C LEU A 98 -1.52 9.17 -8.84
N LEU A 99 -1.28 7.97 -8.32
CA LEU A 99 -2.29 7.17 -7.64
C LEU A 99 -2.21 7.42 -6.15
N VAL A 100 -3.34 7.76 -5.53
CA VAL A 100 -3.44 7.98 -4.08
C VAL A 100 -4.71 7.31 -3.59
N VAL A 101 -4.60 6.37 -2.65
CA VAL A 101 -5.76 5.81 -1.96
C VAL A 101 -5.90 6.53 -0.63
N ILE A 102 -7.06 7.15 -0.41
CA ILE A 102 -7.40 7.80 0.85
C ILE A 102 -8.39 6.92 1.59
N ASN A 103 -7.99 6.47 2.78
CA ASN A 103 -8.80 5.62 3.62
C ASN A 103 -9.45 6.41 4.74
N ARG A 104 -10.67 6.04 5.08
CA ARG A 104 -11.37 6.49 6.27
C ARG A 104 -11.77 5.27 7.10
N SER A 105 -11.76 5.41 8.41
CA SER A 105 -12.29 4.37 9.29
C SER A 105 -13.78 4.14 8.97
N SER A 106 -14.17 2.88 8.87
CA SER A 106 -15.58 2.48 8.75
C SER A 106 -16.24 2.65 10.13
N SER A 107 -17.11 3.65 10.28
CA SER A 107 -17.71 4.02 11.57
C SER A 107 -18.80 3.05 12.07
N SER A 108 -19.14 2.05 11.27
CA SER A 108 -20.17 1.04 11.53
C SER A 108 -19.49 -0.30 11.76
N ARG A 109 -19.82 -0.96 12.88
CA ARG A 109 -19.39 -2.32 13.26
C ARG A 109 -19.12 -3.18 12.01
N PRO A 110 -17.86 -3.39 11.59
CA PRO A 110 -17.57 -4.04 10.33
C PRO A 110 -17.99 -5.50 10.46
N THR A 111 -19.06 -5.89 9.78
CA THR A 111 -19.49 -7.28 9.64
C THR A 111 -19.08 -7.87 8.29
N GLY A 112 -18.47 -7.06 7.41
CA GLY A 112 -18.01 -7.47 6.08
C GLY A 112 -16.55 -7.93 6.06
N TYR A 113 -16.10 -8.38 4.88
CA TYR A 113 -14.84 -9.11 4.70
C TYR A 113 -13.58 -8.24 4.58
N CYS A 114 -13.70 -6.90 4.65
CA CYS A 114 -12.53 -6.03 4.48
C CYS A 114 -11.66 -6.05 5.76
N GLY A 115 -10.51 -6.71 5.72
CA GLY A 115 -9.69 -7.01 6.91
C GLY A 115 -9.16 -5.80 7.70
N ALA A 116 -9.24 -4.58 7.14
CA ALA A 116 -8.69 -3.36 7.73
C ALA A 116 -9.72 -2.46 8.46
N GLY A 117 -11.02 -2.67 8.28
CA GLY A 117 -12.03 -1.78 8.89
C GLY A 117 -12.06 -0.37 8.27
N GLU A 118 -11.60 -0.22 7.02
CA GLU A 118 -11.49 1.07 6.33
C GLU A 118 -12.24 1.09 5.00
N GLU A 119 -12.84 2.23 4.68
CA GLU A 119 -13.39 2.54 3.37
C GLU A 119 -12.33 3.31 2.57
N GLY A 120 -11.91 2.76 1.42
CA GLY A 120 -10.82 3.27 0.60
C GLY A 120 -11.31 3.81 -0.74
N VAL A 121 -10.91 5.04 -1.07
CA VAL A 121 -11.17 5.66 -2.37
C VAL A 121 -9.85 5.94 -3.08
N LEU A 122 -9.68 5.36 -4.26
CA LEU A 122 -8.60 5.70 -5.18
C LEU A 122 -8.87 7.07 -5.80
N TYR A 123 -7.86 7.92 -5.83
CA TYR A 123 -7.81 9.16 -6.59
C TYR A 123 -6.65 9.11 -7.59
N VAL A 124 -6.90 9.65 -8.77
CA VAL A 124 -5.84 9.94 -9.75
C VAL A 124 -5.64 11.44 -9.79
N LEU A 125 -4.45 11.88 -9.39
CA LEU A 125 -4.12 13.30 -9.26
C LEU A 125 -3.19 13.73 -10.40
N GLU A 126 -3.61 14.69 -11.21
CA GLU A 126 -2.76 15.37 -12.19
C GLU A 126 -1.94 16.46 -11.48
N LEU A 127 -0.62 16.44 -11.66
CA LEU A 127 0.30 17.42 -11.09
C LEU A 127 0.54 18.60 -12.04
N HIS A 128 0.41 19.81 -11.49
CA HIS A 128 0.74 21.09 -12.14
C HIS A 128 1.55 21.98 -11.21
N GLY A 129 2.86 21.78 -11.20
CA GLY A 129 3.72 22.41 -10.19
C GLY A 129 3.24 22.04 -8.79
N ALA A 130 2.88 23.05 -7.99
CA ALA A 130 2.38 22.84 -6.63
C ALA A 130 0.92 22.35 -6.56
N HIS A 131 0.18 22.28 -7.67
CA HIS A 131 -1.23 21.86 -7.68
C HIS A 131 -1.37 20.36 -7.95
N ALA A 132 -2.21 19.68 -7.17
CA ALA A 132 -2.64 18.30 -7.42
C ALA A 132 -4.15 18.26 -7.63
N LEU A 133 -4.57 18.01 -8.87
CA LEU A 133 -5.97 18.09 -9.30
C LEU A 133 -6.52 16.67 -9.53
N PRO A 134 -7.63 16.28 -8.87
CA PRO A 134 -8.25 14.99 -9.10
C PRO A 134 -8.86 14.93 -10.52
N ARG A 135 -8.53 13.88 -11.26
CA ARG A 135 -9.07 13.59 -12.61
C ARG A 135 -9.96 12.35 -12.66
N PHE A 136 -9.84 11.52 -11.64
CA PHE A 136 -10.62 10.30 -11.46
C PHE A 136 -10.69 9.97 -9.98
N SER A 137 -11.79 9.35 -9.56
CA SER A 137 -11.93 8.76 -8.24
C SER A 137 -12.82 7.53 -8.30
N LEU A 138 -12.47 6.49 -7.55
CA LEU A 138 -13.21 5.24 -7.50
C LEU A 138 -13.15 4.63 -6.09
N PRO A 139 -14.28 4.25 -5.47
CA PRO A 139 -14.26 3.39 -4.29
C PRO A 139 -13.61 2.05 -4.64
N VAL A 140 -12.54 1.69 -3.93
CA VAL A 140 -11.74 0.48 -4.21
C VAL A 140 -11.72 -0.51 -3.05
N GLN A 141 -12.14 -0.08 -1.86
CA GLN A 141 -12.25 -0.94 -0.68
C GLN A 141 -13.45 -0.50 0.15
N SER A 142 -14.24 -1.46 0.60
CA SER A 142 -15.38 -1.21 1.47
C SER A 142 -15.66 -2.38 2.41
N CYS A 143 -15.74 -2.08 3.70
CA CYS A 143 -16.18 -3.05 4.70
C CYS A 143 -17.70 -3.18 4.73
N LEU A 144 -18.41 -2.12 4.38
CA LEU A 144 -19.86 -2.10 4.29
C LEU A 144 -20.36 -2.90 3.09
N ASP A 145 -19.73 -2.70 1.94
CA ASP A 145 -20.16 -3.27 0.67
C ASP A 145 -19.37 -4.54 0.27
N THR A 146 -18.57 -5.10 1.19
CA THR A 146 -17.77 -6.31 0.96
C THR A 146 -16.91 -6.21 -0.31
N VAL A 147 -16.16 -5.11 -0.41
CA VAL A 147 -15.22 -4.86 -1.50
C VAL A 147 -13.80 -4.92 -0.95
N SER A 148 -12.97 -5.81 -1.48
CA SER A 148 -11.57 -5.92 -1.09
C SER A 148 -10.65 -6.10 -2.29
N LEU A 149 -9.53 -5.39 -2.26
CA LEU A 149 -8.47 -5.52 -3.25
C LEU A 149 -7.78 -6.89 -3.11
N ASP A 150 -7.29 -7.39 -4.24
CA ASP A 150 -6.49 -8.61 -4.28
C ASP A 150 -5.19 -8.42 -3.48
N THR A 151 -4.79 -9.42 -2.70
CA THR A 151 -3.57 -9.39 -1.87
C THR A 151 -2.54 -10.43 -2.29
N ASP A 152 -2.77 -11.13 -3.40
CA ASP A 152 -1.94 -12.26 -3.84
C ASP A 152 -1.76 -13.30 -2.72
N GLY A 153 -2.90 -13.78 -2.19
CA GLY A 153 -2.92 -14.74 -1.08
C GLY A 153 -2.39 -14.17 0.25
N GLY A 154 -2.42 -12.85 0.43
CA GLY A 154 -1.94 -12.16 1.64
C GLY A 154 -0.43 -11.88 1.67
N ALA A 155 0.29 -12.12 0.58
CA ALA A 155 1.74 -11.88 0.53
C ALA A 155 2.10 -10.39 0.29
N GLN A 156 1.12 -9.57 -0.09
CA GLN A 156 1.33 -8.20 -0.54
C GLN A 156 0.29 -7.24 0.04
N SER A 157 0.67 -5.96 0.14
CA SER A 157 -0.27 -4.90 0.46
C SER A 157 -1.42 -4.88 -0.57
N PRO A 158 -2.68 -4.73 -0.15
CA PRO A 158 -3.83 -4.67 -1.06
C PRO A 158 -3.70 -3.56 -2.11
N TYR A 159 -3.01 -2.46 -1.80
CA TYR A 159 -2.85 -1.35 -2.74
C TYR A 159 -1.96 -1.68 -3.94
N LEU A 160 -1.19 -2.78 -3.90
CA LEU A 160 -0.43 -3.28 -5.05
C LEU A 160 -1.30 -3.99 -6.10
N ALA A 161 -2.58 -4.22 -5.81
CA ALA A 161 -3.56 -4.63 -6.81
C ALA A 161 -4.00 -3.50 -7.75
N ILE A 162 -3.60 -2.26 -7.46
CA ILE A 162 -3.84 -1.09 -8.30
C ILE A 162 -2.52 -0.74 -8.97
N ALA A 163 -2.46 -0.77 -10.29
CA ALA A 163 -1.23 -0.52 -11.04
C ALA A 163 -1.47 0.41 -12.24
N TRP A 164 -0.42 1.14 -12.61
CA TRP A 164 -0.41 1.80 -13.92
C TRP A 164 -0.37 0.78 -15.05
N ARG A 165 -1.07 1.08 -16.13
CA ARG A 165 -1.05 0.31 -17.38
C ARG A 165 -0.39 1.12 -18.48
N ASP A 166 0.43 0.43 -19.30
CA ASP A 166 1.14 1.05 -20.42
C ASP A 166 0.34 1.03 -21.72
N ASP A 167 -0.32 -0.10 -22.06
CA ASP A 167 -1.05 -0.26 -23.32
C ASP A 167 -2.38 -1.05 -23.16
N PRO A 168 -3.55 -0.41 -23.38
CA PRO A 168 -3.71 1.04 -23.50
C PRO A 168 -3.31 1.74 -22.18
N VAL A 169 -2.83 2.98 -22.28
CA VAL A 169 -2.50 3.80 -21.11
C VAL A 169 -3.72 3.88 -20.18
N GLY A 170 -3.53 3.56 -18.91
CA GLY A 170 -4.63 3.48 -17.97
C GLY A 170 -4.23 2.97 -16.60
N ILE A 171 -5.20 2.39 -15.90
CA ILE A 171 -5.06 1.82 -14.57
C ILE A 171 -5.63 0.40 -14.62
N ASP A 172 -4.91 -0.52 -14.03
CA ASP A 172 -5.33 -1.90 -13.78
C ASP A 172 -5.73 -2.02 -12.31
N ILE A 173 -6.90 -2.59 -12.03
CA ILE A 173 -7.36 -2.82 -10.66
C ILE A 173 -7.88 -4.24 -10.52
N ARG A 174 -7.38 -4.95 -9.50
CA ARG A 174 -7.80 -6.29 -9.13
C ARG A 174 -8.43 -6.31 -7.74
N TRP A 175 -9.51 -7.06 -7.64
CA TRP A 175 -10.25 -7.30 -6.40
C TRP A 175 -10.26 -8.78 -6.09
N GLU A 176 -10.22 -9.12 -4.81
CA GLU A 176 -10.54 -10.47 -4.35
C GLU A 176 -12.06 -10.64 -4.28
N PHE A 177 -12.75 -9.60 -3.77
CA PHE A 177 -14.20 -9.58 -3.63
C PHE A 177 -14.78 -8.26 -4.13
N LEU A 178 -15.85 -8.36 -4.92
CA LEU A 178 -16.75 -7.27 -5.29
C LEU A 178 -18.17 -7.72 -4.96
N SER A 179 -18.95 -6.82 -4.37
CA SER A 179 -20.38 -7.08 -4.24
C SER A 179 -21.03 -7.19 -5.62
N HIS A 180 -22.03 -8.07 -5.76
CA HIS A 180 -22.85 -8.28 -6.95
C HIS A 180 -22.27 -9.09 -8.12
N GLY A 181 -21.16 -9.82 -7.93
CA GLY A 181 -20.67 -10.78 -8.93
C GLY A 181 -20.04 -10.12 -10.17
N ASP A 182 -19.62 -8.87 -10.03
CA ASP A 182 -18.90 -8.13 -11.05
C ASP A 182 -17.51 -8.74 -11.34
N ALA A 183 -16.94 -8.39 -12.49
CA ALA A 183 -15.56 -8.75 -12.84
C ALA A 183 -14.57 -8.24 -11.78
N THR A 184 -13.80 -9.16 -11.21
CA THR A 184 -12.77 -8.92 -10.19
C THR A 184 -11.49 -8.30 -10.75
N HIS A 185 -11.45 -8.06 -12.05
CA HIS A 185 -10.37 -7.37 -12.73
C HIS A 185 -10.98 -6.36 -13.70
N ARG A 186 -10.60 -5.10 -13.56
CA ARG A 186 -11.07 -4.02 -14.44
C ARG A 186 -9.91 -3.16 -14.90
N VAL A 187 -10.04 -2.64 -16.12
CA VAL A 187 -9.10 -1.70 -16.70
C VAL A 187 -9.81 -0.36 -16.91
N TYR A 188 -9.19 0.71 -16.47
CA TYR A 188 -9.64 2.08 -16.69
C TYR A 188 -8.70 2.77 -17.65
N ARG A 189 -9.12 2.93 -18.91
CA ARG A 189 -8.32 3.56 -19.96
C ARG A 189 -8.35 5.08 -19.82
N PHE A 190 -7.22 5.72 -20.08
CA PHE A 190 -7.16 7.18 -20.18
C PHE A 190 -7.86 7.67 -21.46
N VAL A 191 -8.85 8.53 -21.31
CA VAL A 191 -9.64 9.14 -22.40
C VAL A 191 -9.93 10.59 -22.02
N ASP A 192 -9.56 11.54 -22.89
CA ASP A 192 -9.87 12.97 -22.77
C ASP A 192 -9.57 13.60 -21.40
N GLY A 193 -8.46 13.22 -20.76
CA GLY A 193 -8.04 13.78 -19.47
C GLY A 193 -8.65 13.10 -18.24
N THR A 194 -9.38 12.00 -18.41
CA THR A 194 -9.93 11.18 -17.32
C THR A 194 -9.73 9.68 -17.59
N PHE A 195 -10.22 8.83 -16.69
CA PHE A 195 -10.10 7.37 -16.77
C PHE A 195 -11.49 6.73 -16.84
N VAL A 196 -11.70 5.89 -17.83
CA VAL A 196 -13.00 5.27 -18.14
C VAL A 196 -12.85 3.76 -18.16
N GLU A 197 -13.77 3.06 -17.51
CA GLU A 197 -13.80 1.60 -17.50
C GLU A 197 -13.92 1.06 -18.93
N THR A 198 -13.13 0.05 -19.26
CA THR A 198 -13.17 -0.67 -20.53
C THR A 198 -13.20 -2.16 -20.27
N GLU A 199 -13.86 -2.90 -21.17
CA GLU A 199 -13.73 -4.34 -21.20
C GLU A 199 -12.26 -4.72 -21.46
N ILE A 200 -11.81 -5.77 -20.78
CA ILE A 200 -10.51 -6.38 -21.01
C ILE A 200 -10.66 -7.23 -22.27
N PRO A 201 -9.93 -6.96 -23.37
CA PRO A 201 -9.92 -7.85 -24.52
C PRO A 201 -9.46 -9.24 -24.05
N GLN A 202 -10.26 -10.27 -24.32
CA GLN A 202 -9.92 -11.67 -24.04
C GLN A 202 -8.74 -12.15 -24.89
#